data_AF-A0A2V9REV2-F1
#
_entry.id   AF-A0A2V9REV2-F1
#
_cell.length_a   1.000
_cell.length_b   1.000
_cell.length_c   1.000
_cell.angle_alpha   90.00
_cell.angle_beta   90.00
_cell.angle_gamma   90.00
#
_symmetry.space_group_name_H-M   'P 1'
#
loop_
_entity.id
_entity.type
_entity.pdbx_description
1 polymer ?
#
loop_
_entity_poly.entity_id
_entity_poly.type
_entity_poly.pdbx_seq_one_letter_code
_entity_poly.pdbx_strand_id
1 'polypeptide(L)'
;MDPVVSIDYDELLAAYWKSLTTKLRGFNAGADFLGYWVPEDDTGASLLGLVEAASQADVDSISVRVSPQTASKFDTSQLERQAAAYGLVNLNQEGSQLLFSVSQMSGWNSVREASPVYRKSLLASLAQIDKAQKELETVPEQLKLSASCQEFTLEVLVTPSTHQITAARFQGQGTTVQMALLASLCGLLPGLTVQEASDHAALRLELQLRDPSLSRPVAGIVSPENASSMFQLPIALSHQLLEKYRKAANYNSTENCYYDSPRLEWRNLPEQERLLQIRAAVEQLAPSLSLLPSDIEVLKVEGDVKVTIRFQSAIGATARSHAMRRLEYALKHLLEKTIELYAEEMKDMNAIRRL
;
A
#
# COMPACT_ATOMS: atom_id res chain seq x y z
N MET A 1 24.05 6.06 -24.45
CA MET A 1 23.11 7.19 -24.51
C MET A 1 22.29 6.95 -25.75
N ASP A 2 21.03 6.58 -25.57
CA ASP A 2 20.14 6.43 -26.72
C ASP A 2 19.93 7.81 -27.36
N PRO A 3 19.84 7.90 -28.69
CA PRO A 3 19.76 9.16 -29.38
C PRO A 3 18.44 9.86 -29.02
N VAL A 4 18.53 11.03 -28.39
CA VAL A 4 17.38 11.92 -28.21
C VAL A 4 17.04 12.50 -29.56
N VAL A 5 15.83 12.22 -30.06
CA VAL A 5 15.34 12.84 -31.28
C VAL A 5 14.81 14.23 -30.96
N SER A 6 15.41 15.26 -31.55
CA SER A 6 14.99 16.66 -31.39
C SER A 6 14.28 17.14 -32.65
N ILE A 7 13.07 17.67 -32.49
CA ILE A 7 12.19 18.14 -33.57
C ILE A 7 11.81 19.59 -33.29
N ASP A 8 11.86 20.43 -34.33
CA ASP A 8 11.17 21.72 -34.35
C ASP A 8 9.80 21.52 -35.01
N TYR A 9 8.73 21.67 -34.25
CA TYR A 9 7.38 21.33 -34.70
C TYR A 9 6.90 22.21 -35.85
N ASP A 10 7.21 23.51 -35.78
CA ASP A 10 6.74 24.47 -36.78
C ASP A 10 7.47 24.26 -38.12
N GLU A 11 8.78 23.96 -38.07
CA GLU A 11 9.54 23.56 -39.27
C GLU A 11 9.05 22.24 -39.85
N LEU A 12 8.77 21.24 -39.00
CA LEU A 12 8.23 19.94 -39.41
C LEU A 12 6.87 20.09 -40.10
N LEU A 13 5.97 20.88 -39.52
CA LEU A 13 4.63 21.12 -40.06
C LEU A 13 4.70 21.85 -41.40
N ALA A 14 5.54 22.88 -41.53
CA ALA A 14 5.76 23.59 -42.79
C ALA A 14 6.35 22.66 -43.87
N ALA A 15 7.29 21.80 -43.51
CA ALA A 15 7.85 20.79 -44.41
C ALA A 15 6.80 19.78 -44.88
N TYR A 16 5.92 19.34 -43.97
CA TYR A 16 4.81 18.43 -44.29
C TYR A 16 3.87 19.04 -45.34
N TRP A 17 3.36 20.25 -45.11
CA TRP A 17 2.46 20.94 -46.04
C TRP A 17 3.10 21.19 -47.40
N LYS A 18 4.39 21.55 -47.42
CA LYS A 18 5.14 21.69 -48.68
C LYS A 18 5.25 20.36 -49.42
N SER A 19 5.48 19.26 -48.71
CA SER A 19 5.64 17.93 -49.28
C SER A 19 4.35 17.35 -49.88
N LEU A 20 3.17 17.73 -49.38
CA LEU A 20 1.89 17.25 -49.91
C LEU A 20 1.67 17.56 -51.39
N THR A 21 2.32 18.61 -51.91
CA THR A 21 2.27 18.97 -53.33
C THR A 21 3.16 18.08 -54.21
N THR A 22 4.08 17.29 -53.64
CA THR A 22 5.14 16.56 -54.37
C THR A 22 5.29 15.09 -53.98
N LYS A 23 4.84 14.67 -52.80
CA LYS A 23 4.88 13.29 -52.29
C LYS A 23 3.61 12.98 -51.50
N LEU A 24 2.87 11.94 -51.91
CA LEU A 24 1.62 11.53 -51.26
C LEU A 24 1.82 10.44 -50.17
N ARG A 25 3.01 9.81 -50.08
CA ARG A 25 3.34 8.77 -49.08
C ARG A 25 4.82 8.81 -48.70
N GLY A 26 5.14 8.40 -47.47
CA GLY A 26 6.52 8.25 -46.99
C GLY A 26 7.21 9.57 -46.67
N PHE A 27 6.51 10.47 -45.97
CA PHE A 27 7.13 11.68 -45.44
C PHE A 27 8.22 11.29 -44.42
N ASN A 28 9.47 11.60 -44.73
CA ASN A 28 10.63 11.39 -43.86
C ASN A 28 11.33 12.75 -43.78
N ALA A 29 11.21 13.41 -42.63
CA ALA A 29 11.89 14.66 -42.33
C ALA A 29 13.07 14.43 -41.36
N GLY A 30 13.89 13.42 -41.63
CA GLY A 30 15.11 13.14 -40.86
C GLY A 30 14.95 12.13 -39.72
N ALA A 31 13.76 11.55 -39.54
CA ALA A 31 13.55 10.39 -38.66
C ALA A 31 12.54 9.44 -39.29
N ASP A 32 12.84 8.14 -39.25
CA ASP A 32 12.06 7.12 -39.96
C ASP A 32 10.62 6.99 -39.44
N PHE A 33 10.41 7.20 -38.13
CA PHE A 33 9.09 7.12 -37.50
C PHE A 33 8.13 8.23 -37.96
N LEU A 34 8.64 9.34 -38.51
CA LEU A 34 7.81 10.43 -39.03
C LEU A 34 6.97 10.01 -40.24
N GLY A 35 7.31 8.87 -40.87
CA GLY A 35 6.47 8.28 -41.91
C GLY A 35 5.10 7.80 -41.42
N TYR A 36 4.96 7.58 -40.11
CA TYR A 36 3.71 7.16 -39.46
C TYR A 36 2.93 8.33 -38.83
N TRP A 37 3.52 9.53 -38.81
CA TRP A 37 2.90 10.71 -38.25
C TRP A 37 2.15 11.50 -39.33
N VAL A 38 0.94 11.94 -38.99
CA VAL A 38 0.11 12.84 -39.79
C VAL A 38 -0.34 13.98 -38.87
N PRO A 39 -0.14 15.26 -39.25
CA PRO A 39 -0.61 16.37 -38.44
C PRO A 39 -2.14 16.41 -38.39
N GLU A 40 -2.66 16.75 -37.21
CA GLU A 40 -4.08 16.96 -36.96
C GLU A 40 -4.40 18.45 -36.83
N ASP A 41 -5.67 18.81 -37.01
CA ASP A 41 -6.14 20.18 -36.82
C ASP A 41 -5.94 20.66 -35.37
N ASP A 42 -6.12 19.75 -34.40
CA ASP A 42 -5.79 19.99 -33.00
C ASP A 42 -4.28 19.82 -32.78
N THR A 43 -3.61 20.91 -32.38
CA THR A 43 -2.16 20.91 -32.19
C THR A 43 -1.73 19.98 -31.05
N GLY A 44 -2.53 19.86 -29.99
CA GLY A 44 -2.24 18.97 -28.87
C GLY A 44 -2.27 17.50 -29.31
N ALA A 45 -3.30 17.09 -30.03
CA ALA A 45 -3.43 15.76 -30.61
C ALA A 45 -2.31 15.47 -31.62
N SER A 46 -1.94 16.44 -32.46
CA SER A 46 -0.83 16.30 -33.40
C SER A 46 0.53 16.08 -32.71
N LEU A 47 0.80 16.78 -31.60
CA LEU A 47 1.99 16.57 -30.76
C LEU A 47 1.96 15.21 -30.07
N LEU A 48 0.80 14.78 -29.58
CA LEU A 48 0.63 13.45 -28.99
C LEU A 48 0.88 12.34 -30.02
N GLY A 49 0.41 12.53 -31.26
CA GLY A 49 0.68 11.62 -32.37
C GLY A 49 2.18 11.49 -32.70
N LEU A 50 2.99 12.54 -32.50
CA LEU A 50 4.46 12.44 -32.62
C LEU A 50 5.04 11.51 -31.55
N VAL A 51 4.60 11.67 -30.30
CA VAL A 51 5.05 10.83 -29.19
C VAL A 51 4.65 9.37 -29.41
N GLU A 52 3.42 9.14 -29.87
CA GLU A 52 2.95 7.80 -30.21
C GLU A 52 3.77 7.16 -31.34
N ALA A 53 3.99 7.89 -32.44
CA ALA A 53 4.79 7.40 -33.55
C ALA A 53 6.25 7.10 -33.12
N ALA A 54 6.85 7.96 -32.30
CA ALA A 54 8.17 7.74 -31.73
C ALA A 54 8.22 6.50 -30.84
N SER A 55 7.23 6.34 -29.96
CA SER A 55 7.12 5.16 -29.08
C SER A 55 6.89 3.87 -29.86
N GLN A 56 6.12 3.88 -30.95
CA GLN A 56 5.91 2.70 -31.80
C GLN A 56 7.17 2.29 -32.58
N ALA A 57 8.09 3.23 -32.76
CA ALA A 57 9.37 3.01 -33.43
C ALA A 57 10.53 2.78 -32.44
N ASP A 58 10.24 2.43 -31.19
CA ASP A 58 11.22 2.17 -30.12
C ASP A 58 12.21 3.31 -29.88
N VAL A 59 11.81 4.56 -30.17
CA VAL A 59 12.58 5.75 -29.78
C VAL A 59 12.41 5.92 -28.28
N ASP A 60 13.50 5.93 -27.50
CA ASP A 60 13.40 6.04 -26.04
C ASP A 60 13.12 7.47 -25.57
N SER A 61 13.57 8.47 -26.33
CA SER A 61 13.42 9.88 -25.96
C SER A 61 13.18 10.80 -27.17
N ILE A 62 12.16 11.65 -27.07
CA ILE A 62 11.80 12.69 -28.04
C ILE A 62 11.73 14.06 -27.36
N SER A 63 12.18 15.09 -28.05
CA SER A 63 12.04 16.49 -27.62
C SER A 63 11.50 17.32 -28.78
N VAL A 64 10.45 18.07 -28.53
CA VAL A 64 9.73 18.86 -29.52
C VAL A 64 9.75 20.32 -29.07
N ARG A 65 10.37 21.18 -29.89
CA ARG A 65 10.33 22.63 -29.71
C ARG A 65 9.12 23.20 -30.44
N VAL A 66 8.40 24.08 -29.77
CA VAL A 66 7.16 24.69 -30.27
C VAL A 66 7.25 26.21 -30.10
N SER A 67 6.95 26.96 -31.15
CA SER A 67 6.89 28.42 -31.10
C SER A 67 5.79 28.92 -30.15
N PRO A 68 5.92 30.14 -29.61
CA PRO A 68 4.89 30.72 -28.74
C PRO A 68 3.52 30.84 -29.42
N GLN A 69 3.48 31.07 -30.73
CA GLN A 69 2.24 31.13 -31.51
C GLN A 69 1.52 29.78 -31.53
N THR A 70 2.27 28.69 -31.73
CA THR A 70 1.70 27.34 -31.77
C THR A 70 1.37 26.84 -30.36
N ALA A 71 2.21 27.14 -29.38
CA ALA A 71 1.96 26.83 -27.97
C ALA A 71 0.65 27.42 -27.43
N SER A 72 0.24 28.60 -27.93
CA SER A 72 -1.02 29.24 -27.53
C SER A 72 -2.29 28.53 -28.03
N LYS A 73 -2.17 27.50 -28.89
CA LYS A 73 -3.29 26.82 -29.52
C LYS A 73 -3.77 25.55 -28.78
N PHE A 74 -3.09 25.13 -27.72
CA PHE A 74 -3.44 23.91 -27.00
C PHE A 74 -3.25 24.06 -25.48
N ASP A 75 -3.90 23.19 -24.72
CA ASP A 75 -3.75 23.10 -23.27
C ASP A 75 -2.52 22.24 -22.93
N THR A 76 -1.47 22.87 -22.41
CA THR A 76 -0.23 22.21 -22.00
C THR A 76 -0.44 21.18 -20.90
N SER A 77 -1.36 21.42 -19.97
CA SER A 77 -1.66 20.50 -18.86
C SER A 77 -2.46 19.29 -19.34
N GLN A 78 -3.30 19.46 -20.38
CA GLN A 78 -3.94 18.32 -21.04
C GLN A 78 -2.92 17.47 -21.79
N LEU A 79 -2.04 18.11 -22.58
CA LEU A 79 -0.98 17.41 -23.32
C LEU A 79 -0.08 16.63 -22.37
N GLU A 80 0.36 17.24 -21.26
CA GLU A 80 1.18 16.58 -20.25
C GLU A 80 0.53 15.30 -19.70
N ARG A 81 -0.76 15.39 -19.32
CA ARG A 81 -1.52 14.25 -18.80
C ARG A 81 -1.66 13.12 -19.82
N GLN A 82 -1.87 13.44 -21.09
CA GLN A 82 -2.01 12.45 -22.15
C GLN A 82 -0.65 11.82 -22.52
N ALA A 83 0.40 12.64 -22.64
CA ALA A 83 1.75 12.19 -22.95
C ALA A 83 2.37 11.33 -21.85
N ALA A 84 1.95 11.51 -20.58
CA ALA A 84 2.36 10.67 -19.45
C ALA A 84 1.94 9.20 -19.61
N ALA A 85 1.10 8.86 -20.59
CA ALA A 85 0.83 7.47 -20.94
C ALA A 85 2.02 6.77 -21.64
N TYR A 86 2.95 7.53 -22.21
CA TYR A 86 4.04 7.04 -23.07
C TYR A 86 5.43 7.15 -22.42
N GLY A 87 5.63 8.00 -21.41
CA GLY A 87 6.94 8.19 -20.79
C GLY A 87 6.94 9.26 -19.70
N LEU A 88 8.15 9.58 -19.22
CA LEU A 88 8.36 10.74 -18.34
C LEU A 88 8.30 12.01 -19.17
N VAL A 89 7.27 12.82 -18.89
CA VAL A 89 7.03 14.10 -19.54
C VAL A 89 7.77 15.22 -18.82
N ASN A 90 8.37 16.11 -19.59
CA ASN A 90 8.92 17.36 -19.09
C ASN A 90 8.51 18.51 -20.03
N LEU A 91 8.02 19.60 -19.44
CA LEU A 91 7.58 20.80 -20.14
C LEU A 91 8.35 21.98 -19.56
N ASN A 92 9.25 22.55 -20.35
CA ASN A 92 10.05 23.71 -19.95
C ASN A 92 9.93 24.83 -20.97
N GLN A 93 10.13 26.06 -20.51
CA GLN A 93 10.20 27.22 -21.39
C GLN A 93 11.68 27.53 -21.66
N GLU A 94 12.10 27.46 -22.92
CA GLU A 94 13.44 27.82 -23.38
C GLU A 94 13.37 29.14 -24.17
N GLY A 95 13.71 30.25 -23.50
CA GLY A 95 13.53 31.58 -24.06
C GLY A 95 12.04 31.85 -24.30
N SER A 96 11.65 32.05 -25.57
CA SER A 96 10.26 32.24 -25.96
C SER A 96 9.57 30.97 -26.46
N GLN A 97 10.31 29.86 -26.61
CA GLN A 97 9.78 28.60 -27.12
C GLN A 97 9.39 27.66 -25.97
N LEU A 98 8.40 26.80 -26.22
CA LEU A 98 8.06 25.69 -25.34
C LEU A 98 8.87 24.47 -25.78
N LEU A 99 9.59 23.86 -24.85
CA LEU A 99 10.25 22.57 -25.02
C LEU A 99 9.40 21.50 -24.33
N PHE A 100 8.81 20.63 -25.12
CA PHE A 100 8.06 19.46 -24.68
C PHE A 100 8.90 18.21 -24.92
N SER A 101 9.21 17.45 -23.88
CA SER A 101 9.98 16.21 -24.03
C SER A 101 9.31 15.03 -23.33
N VAL A 102 9.47 13.86 -23.93
CA VAL A 102 9.05 12.56 -23.39
C VAL A 102 10.25 11.63 -23.47
N SER A 103 10.58 11.03 -22.33
CA SER A 103 11.77 10.18 -22.16
C SER A 103 11.44 8.87 -21.46
N GLN A 104 12.38 7.92 -21.51
CA GLN A 104 12.22 6.57 -20.95
C GLN A 104 11.04 5.81 -21.55
N MET A 105 10.69 6.07 -22.81
CA MET A 105 9.50 5.50 -23.46
C MET A 105 9.59 3.97 -23.57
N SER A 106 10.79 3.44 -23.85
CA SER A 106 11.01 2.00 -23.96
C SER A 106 10.83 1.31 -22.60
N GLY A 107 11.38 1.92 -21.54
CA GLY A 107 11.12 1.48 -20.17
C GLY A 107 9.65 1.57 -19.81
N TRP A 108 8.97 2.67 -20.19
CA TRP A 108 7.58 2.92 -19.84
C TRP A 108 6.63 1.85 -20.38
N ASN A 109 6.85 1.41 -21.63
CA ASN A 109 6.10 0.31 -22.23
C ASN A 109 6.22 -0.99 -21.42
N SER A 110 7.40 -1.25 -20.85
CA SER A 110 7.65 -2.47 -20.05
C SER A 110 6.91 -2.50 -18.71
N VAL A 111 6.45 -1.35 -18.20
CA VAL A 111 5.68 -1.25 -16.94
C VAL A 111 4.22 -0.82 -17.17
N ARG A 112 3.78 -0.76 -18.43
CA ARG A 112 2.45 -0.25 -18.80
C ARG A 112 1.30 -1.04 -18.17
N GLU A 113 1.51 -2.34 -17.94
CA GLU A 113 0.53 -3.21 -17.28
C GLU A 113 0.30 -2.86 -15.80
N ALA A 114 1.25 -2.17 -15.15
CA ALA A 114 1.06 -1.70 -13.78
C ALA A 114 0.11 -0.49 -13.74
N SER A 115 -0.60 -0.36 -12.62
CA SER A 115 -1.44 0.81 -12.35
C SER A 115 -0.62 2.12 -12.49
N PRO A 116 -1.19 3.19 -13.10
CA PRO A 116 -0.46 4.44 -13.33
C PRO A 116 0.24 5.01 -12.09
N VAL A 117 -0.38 4.83 -10.93
CA VAL A 117 0.13 5.32 -9.64
C VAL A 117 1.50 4.73 -9.24
N TYR A 118 1.93 3.61 -9.85
CA TYR A 118 3.20 2.94 -9.51
C TYR A 118 4.28 3.05 -10.59
N ARG A 119 3.92 3.43 -11.83
CA ARG A 119 4.81 3.29 -13.01
C ARG A 119 6.11 4.07 -12.85
N LYS A 120 6.03 5.32 -12.41
CA LYS A 120 7.19 6.19 -12.21
C LYS A 120 8.25 5.56 -11.29
N SER A 121 7.82 5.01 -10.16
CA SER A 121 8.72 4.40 -9.18
C SER A 121 9.23 3.03 -9.63
N LEU A 122 8.40 2.25 -10.34
CA LEU A 122 8.82 0.99 -10.96
C LEU A 122 9.92 1.23 -12.00
N LEU A 123 9.79 2.27 -12.82
CA LEU A 123 10.83 2.64 -13.78
C LEU A 123 12.14 3.02 -13.13
N ALA A 124 12.08 3.85 -12.08
CA ALA A 124 13.27 4.19 -11.29
C ALA A 124 13.94 2.94 -10.69
N SER A 125 13.15 1.90 -10.40
CA SER A 125 13.63 0.64 -9.82
C SER A 125 14.29 -0.30 -10.85
N LEU A 126 14.08 -0.10 -12.15
CA LEU A 126 14.76 -0.89 -13.19
C LEU A 126 16.27 -0.74 -13.13
N ALA A 127 16.76 0.46 -12.82
CA ALA A 127 18.19 0.74 -12.65
C ALA A 127 18.82 0.00 -11.45
N GLN A 128 18.00 -0.59 -10.56
CA GLN A 128 18.48 -1.31 -9.38
C GLN A 128 18.52 -2.83 -9.57
N ILE A 129 18.00 -3.36 -10.69
CA ILE A 129 17.88 -4.81 -10.92
C ILE A 129 19.25 -5.49 -10.84
N ASP A 130 20.24 -5.01 -11.59
CA ASP A 130 21.58 -5.63 -11.61
C ASP A 130 22.22 -5.67 -10.22
N LYS A 131 22.07 -4.59 -9.44
CA LYS A 131 22.55 -4.51 -8.06
C LYS A 131 21.81 -5.52 -7.17
N ALA A 132 20.50 -5.62 -7.33
CA ALA A 132 19.64 -6.50 -6.55
C ALA A 132 19.75 -7.99 -6.94
N GLN A 133 20.43 -8.32 -8.05
CA GLN A 133 20.73 -9.71 -8.44
C GLN A 133 22.17 -10.13 -8.10
N LYS A 134 23.03 -9.16 -7.75
CA LYS A 134 24.43 -9.43 -7.39
C LYS A 134 24.51 -10.41 -6.21
N GLU A 135 25.49 -11.32 -6.28
CA GLU A 135 25.72 -12.30 -5.24
C GLU A 135 26.05 -11.69 -3.87
N LEU A 136 25.50 -12.32 -2.83
CA LEU A 136 25.69 -11.93 -1.44
C LEU A 136 26.93 -12.61 -0.88
N GLU A 137 27.86 -11.82 -0.37
CA GLU A 137 29.03 -12.31 0.36
C GLU A 137 28.65 -12.59 1.82
N THR A 138 28.76 -13.85 2.24
CA THR A 138 28.42 -14.28 3.60
C THR A 138 29.59 -14.05 4.56
N VAL A 139 29.30 -13.43 5.71
CA VAL A 139 30.23 -13.30 6.84
C VAL A 139 29.95 -14.41 7.87
N PRO A 140 30.93 -14.95 8.63
CA PRO A 140 30.73 -16.10 9.53
C PRO A 140 29.62 -15.97 10.59
N GLU A 141 29.22 -14.74 10.93
CA GLU A 141 28.17 -14.46 11.93
C GLU A 141 26.77 -14.28 11.32
N GLN A 142 26.63 -14.46 10.00
CA GLN A 142 25.37 -14.26 9.30
C GLN A 142 24.78 -15.59 8.84
N LEU A 143 23.47 -15.71 9.01
CA LEU A 143 22.68 -16.79 8.45
C LEU A 143 22.17 -16.37 7.07
N LYS A 144 22.53 -17.14 6.04
CA LYS A 144 21.94 -17.00 4.72
C LYS A 144 20.62 -17.76 4.65
N LEU A 145 19.56 -17.07 4.26
CA LEU A 145 18.23 -17.65 4.01
C LEU A 145 17.85 -17.43 2.55
N SER A 146 17.05 -18.34 2.01
CA SER A 146 16.46 -18.21 0.68
C SER A 146 14.99 -18.57 0.73
N ALA A 147 14.11 -17.84 0.05
CA ALA A 147 12.70 -18.17 -0.14
C ALA A 147 12.39 -18.20 -1.63
N SER A 148 11.48 -19.07 -2.07
CA SER A 148 11.22 -19.26 -3.51
C SER A 148 9.72 -19.25 -3.78
N CYS A 149 9.30 -18.50 -4.79
CA CYS A 149 7.92 -18.39 -5.21
C CYS A 149 7.90 -18.17 -6.72
N GLN A 150 7.15 -19.01 -7.43
CA GLN A 150 7.17 -19.05 -8.90
C GLN A 150 8.62 -19.26 -9.40
N GLU A 151 9.05 -18.50 -10.41
CA GLU A 151 10.40 -18.52 -10.99
C GLU A 151 11.41 -17.65 -10.21
N PHE A 152 11.02 -17.09 -9.07
CA PHE A 152 11.85 -16.18 -8.29
C PHE A 152 12.33 -16.79 -6.97
N THR A 153 13.58 -16.47 -6.61
CA THR A 153 14.17 -16.76 -5.31
C THR A 153 14.68 -15.47 -4.68
N LEU A 154 14.23 -15.17 -3.46
CA LEU A 154 14.71 -14.07 -2.63
C LEU A 154 15.70 -14.63 -1.61
N GLU A 155 16.93 -14.13 -1.60
CA GLU A 155 17.95 -14.48 -0.63
C GLU A 155 18.28 -13.30 0.28
N VAL A 156 18.47 -13.57 1.57
CA VAL A 156 18.82 -12.56 2.57
C VAL A 156 19.94 -13.05 3.48
N LEU A 157 20.74 -12.11 3.97
CA LEU A 157 21.68 -12.34 5.07
C LEU A 157 21.06 -11.79 6.35
N VAL A 158 21.06 -12.59 7.42
CA VAL A 158 20.44 -12.24 8.69
C VAL A 158 21.47 -12.38 9.81
N THR A 159 21.56 -11.38 10.68
CA THR A 159 22.33 -11.46 11.92
C THR A 159 21.49 -12.16 12.99
N PRO A 160 21.85 -13.39 13.45
CA PRO A 160 20.98 -14.16 14.35
C PRO A 160 20.76 -13.52 15.73
N SER A 161 21.71 -12.72 16.23
CA SER A 161 21.63 -12.06 17.54
C SER A 161 20.64 -10.88 17.58
N THR A 162 20.42 -10.21 16.44
CA THR A 162 19.49 -9.07 16.32
C THR A 162 18.27 -9.39 15.46
N HIS A 163 18.25 -10.55 14.80
CA HIS A 163 17.25 -10.96 13.82
C HIS A 163 17.13 -10.02 12.60
N GLN A 164 18.10 -9.12 12.40
CA GLN A 164 18.07 -8.11 11.34
C GLN A 164 18.63 -8.63 10.03
N ILE A 165 17.98 -8.25 8.93
CA ILE A 165 18.44 -8.45 7.57
C ILE A 165 19.53 -7.41 7.28
N THR A 166 20.70 -7.85 6.84
CA THR A 166 21.83 -6.96 6.52
C THR A 166 22.00 -6.75 5.01
N ALA A 167 21.57 -7.71 4.21
CA ALA A 167 21.57 -7.63 2.76
C ALA A 167 20.48 -8.53 2.17
N ALA A 168 20.01 -8.17 0.97
CA ALA A 168 19.02 -8.93 0.23
C ALA A 168 19.37 -8.92 -1.26
N ARG A 169 19.09 -10.03 -1.94
CA ARG A 169 19.12 -10.14 -3.39
C ARG A 169 17.97 -11.01 -3.88
N PHE A 170 17.62 -10.91 -5.15
CA PHE A 170 16.74 -11.88 -5.79
C PHE A 170 17.42 -12.53 -7.00
N GLN A 171 16.89 -13.67 -7.40
CA GLN A 171 17.24 -14.38 -8.62
C GLN A 171 15.95 -14.83 -9.29
N GLY A 172 15.97 -15.01 -10.61
CA GLY A 172 14.83 -15.46 -11.40
C GLY A 172 14.59 -14.61 -12.63
N GLN A 173 13.67 -15.07 -13.48
CA GLN A 173 13.23 -14.36 -14.67
C GLN A 173 11.71 -14.19 -14.61
N GLY A 174 11.22 -13.07 -15.14
CA GLY A 174 9.79 -12.79 -15.19
C GLY A 174 9.53 -11.45 -15.87
N THR A 175 8.34 -10.90 -15.66
CA THR A 175 7.96 -9.60 -16.23
C THR A 175 8.82 -8.47 -15.66
N THR A 176 8.97 -7.39 -16.44
CA THR A 176 9.72 -6.20 -16.01
C THR A 176 9.15 -5.60 -14.71
N VAL A 177 7.83 -5.63 -14.54
CA VAL A 177 7.16 -5.19 -13.30
C VAL A 177 7.59 -6.06 -12.11
N GLN A 178 7.60 -7.39 -12.25
CA GLN A 178 8.03 -8.29 -11.17
C GLN A 178 9.50 -8.06 -10.80
N MET A 179 10.38 -7.92 -11.79
CA MET A 179 11.80 -7.66 -11.55
C MET A 179 12.03 -6.31 -10.86
N ALA A 180 11.36 -5.24 -11.32
CA ALA A 180 11.41 -3.93 -10.68
C ALA A 180 10.95 -3.99 -9.23
N LEU A 181 9.83 -4.67 -8.98
CA LEU A 181 9.22 -4.82 -7.66
C LEU A 181 10.15 -5.55 -6.68
N LEU A 182 10.81 -6.63 -7.13
CA LEU A 182 11.78 -7.38 -6.33
C LEU A 182 13.07 -6.59 -6.11
N ALA A 183 13.51 -5.80 -7.08
CA ALA A 183 14.65 -4.90 -6.90
C ALA A 183 14.36 -3.86 -5.81
N SER A 184 13.19 -3.22 -5.85
CA SER A 184 12.74 -2.29 -4.80
C SER A 184 12.63 -2.97 -3.43
N LEU A 185 12.07 -4.19 -3.38
CA LEU A 185 11.97 -4.97 -2.15
C LEU A 185 13.37 -5.24 -1.56
N CYS A 186 14.34 -5.67 -2.36
CA CYS A 186 15.71 -5.91 -1.90
C CYS A 186 16.38 -4.65 -1.34
N GLY A 187 16.03 -3.46 -1.85
CA GLY A 187 16.48 -2.18 -1.29
C GLY A 187 15.85 -1.84 0.07
N LEU A 188 14.65 -2.37 0.34
CA LEU A 188 13.84 -2.07 1.53
C LEU A 188 14.13 -3.00 2.70
N LEU A 189 14.50 -4.26 2.44
CA LEU A 189 14.69 -5.29 3.46
C LEU A 189 15.87 -5.02 4.44
N PRO A 190 17.04 -4.51 4.00
CA PRO A 190 18.15 -4.25 4.91
C PRO A 190 17.76 -3.28 6.05
N GLY A 191 18.11 -3.66 7.28
CA GLY A 191 17.78 -2.93 8.51
C GLY A 191 16.48 -3.38 9.18
N LEU A 192 15.62 -4.16 8.49
CA LEU A 192 14.42 -4.75 9.10
C LEU A 192 14.75 -6.06 9.79
N THR A 193 14.01 -6.39 10.85
CA THR A 193 14.00 -7.78 11.34
C THR A 193 13.28 -8.69 10.35
N VAL A 194 13.56 -10.00 10.36
CA VAL A 194 12.87 -10.96 9.49
C VAL A 194 11.35 -10.96 9.73
N GLN A 195 10.92 -10.72 10.97
CA GLN A 195 9.49 -10.62 11.29
C GLN A 195 8.86 -9.34 10.73
N GLU A 196 9.50 -8.18 10.91
CA GLU A 196 9.02 -6.93 10.29
C GLU A 196 9.01 -7.00 8.76
N ALA A 197 9.97 -7.69 8.16
CA ALA A 197 9.98 -7.93 6.73
C ALA A 197 8.74 -8.71 6.28
N SER A 198 8.40 -9.79 6.98
CA SER A 198 7.19 -10.56 6.74
C SER A 198 5.92 -9.71 6.90
N ASP A 199 5.80 -8.99 8.01
CA ASP A 199 4.55 -8.34 8.40
C ASP A 199 4.32 -6.98 7.70
N HIS A 200 5.40 -6.30 7.28
CA HIS A 200 5.32 -4.90 6.85
C HIS A 200 6.09 -4.57 5.55
N ALA A 201 6.96 -5.43 5.01
CA ALA A 201 7.74 -5.05 3.82
C ALA A 201 6.83 -4.75 2.62
N ALA A 202 5.80 -5.56 2.38
CA ALA A 202 4.86 -5.33 1.27
C ALA A 202 4.10 -4.00 1.43
N LEU A 203 3.69 -3.65 2.65
CA LEU A 203 3.02 -2.39 2.94
C LEU A 203 3.94 -1.18 2.69
N ARG A 204 5.18 -1.27 3.18
CA ARG A 204 6.19 -0.22 2.96
C ARG A 204 6.55 -0.11 1.48
N LEU A 205 6.63 -1.22 0.77
CA LEU A 205 6.89 -1.27 -0.67
C LEU A 205 5.77 -0.61 -1.47
N GLU A 206 4.49 -0.90 -1.16
CA GLU A 206 3.35 -0.22 -1.77
C GLU A 206 3.44 1.30 -1.56
N LEU A 207 3.66 1.72 -0.31
CA LEU A 207 3.77 3.12 0.04
C LEU A 207 4.93 3.82 -0.69
N GLN A 208 6.09 3.16 -0.79
CA GLN A 208 7.27 3.69 -1.46
C GLN A 208 7.07 3.82 -2.97
N LEU A 209 6.37 2.88 -3.59
CA LEU A 209 6.15 2.90 -5.04
C LEU A 209 5.04 3.87 -5.45
N ARG A 210 4.08 4.17 -4.56
CA ARG A 210 2.94 5.01 -4.87
C ARG A 210 3.33 6.46 -5.14
N ASP A 211 2.94 6.98 -6.29
CA ASP A 211 3.04 8.41 -6.60
C ASP A 211 2.02 9.20 -5.78
N PRO A 212 2.45 10.11 -4.87
CA PRO A 212 1.54 10.87 -4.02
C PRO A 212 0.77 11.96 -4.76
N SER A 213 1.16 12.30 -6.00
CA SER A 213 0.47 13.29 -6.83
C SER A 213 -0.78 12.73 -7.52
N LEU A 214 -0.91 11.39 -7.56
CA LEU A 214 -2.01 10.70 -8.21
C LEU A 214 -3.04 10.20 -7.18
N SER A 215 -4.26 9.96 -7.65
CA SER A 215 -5.32 9.40 -6.80
C SER A 215 -4.94 8.02 -6.28
N ARG A 216 -5.41 7.71 -5.06
CA ARG A 216 -5.21 6.39 -4.45
C ARG A 216 -5.77 5.28 -5.34
N PRO A 217 -5.15 4.08 -5.35
CA PRO A 217 -5.60 2.94 -6.16
C PRO A 217 -6.96 2.40 -5.72
N VAL A 218 -7.32 2.55 -4.44
CA VAL A 218 -8.59 2.12 -3.86
C VAL A 218 -9.15 3.16 -2.90
N ALA A 219 -10.46 3.15 -2.72
CA ALA A 219 -11.13 3.93 -1.69
C ALA A 219 -10.94 3.27 -0.31
N GLY A 220 -10.66 4.07 0.72
CA GLY A 220 -10.48 3.58 2.10
C GLY A 220 -9.03 3.24 2.48
N ILE A 221 -8.86 2.16 3.24
CA ILE A 221 -7.54 1.68 3.71
C ILE A 221 -6.86 0.95 2.55
N VAL A 222 -5.68 1.45 2.16
CA VAL A 222 -4.86 0.82 1.13
C VAL A 222 -4.03 -0.27 1.76
N SER A 223 -4.17 -1.50 1.26
CA SER A 223 -3.31 -2.63 1.57
C SER A 223 -2.67 -3.14 0.27
N PRO A 224 -1.49 -3.75 0.29
CA PRO A 224 -0.86 -4.23 -0.94
C PRO A 224 -1.77 -5.17 -1.75
N GLU A 225 -2.51 -6.05 -1.06
CA GLU A 225 -3.41 -7.04 -1.67
C GLU A 225 -4.60 -6.41 -2.39
N ASN A 226 -5.16 -5.34 -1.82
CA ASN A 226 -6.30 -4.64 -2.43
C ASN A 226 -5.86 -3.61 -3.48
N ALA A 227 -4.62 -3.12 -3.38
CA ALA A 227 -4.10 -2.10 -4.27
C ALA A 227 -3.69 -2.66 -5.64
N SER A 228 -3.05 -3.84 -5.67
CA SER A 228 -2.68 -4.51 -6.91
C SER A 228 -2.23 -5.96 -6.67
N SER A 229 -2.61 -6.88 -7.57
CA SER A 229 -2.16 -8.28 -7.52
C SER A 229 -0.64 -8.43 -7.67
N MET A 230 0.06 -7.41 -8.19
CA MET A 230 1.53 -7.46 -8.35
C MET A 230 2.26 -7.66 -7.02
N PHE A 231 1.68 -7.24 -5.89
CA PHE A 231 2.29 -7.36 -4.57
C PHE A 231 2.22 -8.77 -3.97
N GLN A 232 1.48 -9.71 -4.57
CA GLN A 232 1.38 -11.08 -4.07
C GLN A 232 2.74 -11.79 -3.98
N LEU A 233 3.62 -11.55 -4.96
CA LEU A 233 4.94 -12.16 -5.02
C LEU A 233 5.85 -11.69 -3.85
N PRO A 234 6.05 -10.38 -3.60
CA PRO A 234 6.73 -9.88 -2.40
C PRO A 234 6.18 -10.43 -1.07
N ILE A 235 4.86 -10.50 -0.93
CA ILE A 235 4.20 -11.02 0.28
C ILE A 235 4.58 -12.48 0.49
N ALA A 236 4.40 -13.31 -0.54
CA ALA A 236 4.67 -14.74 -0.46
C ALA A 236 6.14 -15.03 -0.12
N LEU A 237 7.08 -14.32 -0.75
CA LEU A 237 8.52 -14.46 -0.47
C LEU A 237 8.87 -14.03 0.96
N SER A 238 8.30 -12.93 1.45
CA SER A 238 8.57 -12.42 2.80
C SER A 238 8.04 -13.36 3.89
N HIS A 239 6.84 -13.90 3.72
CA HIS A 239 6.28 -14.90 4.63
C HIS A 239 7.11 -16.19 4.66
N GLN A 240 7.52 -16.69 3.49
CA GLN A 240 8.38 -17.88 3.41
C GLN A 240 9.76 -17.65 4.05
N LEU A 241 10.34 -16.45 3.93
CA LEU A 241 11.59 -16.11 4.62
C LEU A 241 11.43 -16.25 6.13
N LEU A 242 10.33 -15.76 6.71
CA LEU A 242 10.07 -15.88 8.14
C LEU A 242 9.88 -17.34 8.57
N GLU A 243 9.15 -18.14 7.79
CA GLU A 243 9.00 -19.58 8.07
C GLU A 243 10.34 -20.31 8.10
N LYS A 244 11.21 -20.04 7.11
CA LYS A 244 12.54 -20.64 7.03
C LYS A 244 13.45 -20.14 8.15
N TYR A 245 13.36 -18.87 8.49
CA TYR A 245 14.11 -18.31 9.60
C TYR A 245 13.74 -18.97 10.92
N ARG A 246 12.43 -19.13 11.19
CA ARG A 246 11.94 -19.75 12.43
C ARG A 246 12.48 -21.18 12.59
N LYS A 247 12.52 -21.95 11.50
CA LYS A 247 13.10 -23.31 11.47
C LYS A 247 14.61 -23.31 11.72
N ALA A 248 15.34 -22.33 11.20
CA ALA A 248 16.80 -22.28 11.32
C ALA A 248 17.27 -21.70 12.66
N ALA A 249 16.51 -20.77 13.25
CA ALA A 249 16.91 -20.04 14.47
C ALA A 249 16.36 -20.66 15.77
N ASN A 250 15.73 -21.84 15.73
CA ASN A 250 14.98 -22.42 16.86
C ASN A 250 14.02 -21.41 17.51
N TYR A 251 13.33 -20.63 16.66
CA TYR A 251 12.43 -19.58 17.13
C TYR A 251 11.18 -20.21 17.75
N ASN A 252 11.05 -20.10 19.07
CA ASN A 252 9.83 -20.52 19.77
C ASN A 252 8.77 -19.44 19.62
N SER A 253 7.78 -19.69 18.76
CA SER A 253 6.57 -18.88 18.72
C SER A 253 5.87 -19.00 20.07
N THR A 254 5.81 -17.91 20.83
CA THR A 254 4.93 -17.82 21.99
C THR A 254 3.69 -17.06 21.54
N GLU A 255 2.51 -17.63 21.80
CA GLU A 255 1.29 -16.85 21.68
C GLU A 255 1.39 -15.72 22.71
N ASN A 256 1.16 -14.49 22.25
CA ASN A 256 1.09 -13.36 23.16
C ASN A 256 -0.22 -13.44 23.94
N CYS A 257 -0.23 -14.24 25.00
CA CYS A 257 -1.31 -14.35 25.97
C CYS A 257 -1.24 -13.22 27.01
N TYR A 258 -0.73 -12.04 26.65
CA TYR A 258 -0.72 -10.90 27.55
C TYR A 258 -2.16 -10.45 27.80
N TYR A 259 -2.61 -10.70 29.02
CA TYR A 259 -3.81 -10.11 29.58
C TYR A 259 -3.36 -9.18 30.70
N ASP A 260 -3.89 -7.95 30.66
CA ASP A 260 -3.68 -7.00 31.74
C ASP A 260 -4.21 -7.60 33.05
N SER A 261 -3.37 -7.65 34.08
CA SER A 261 -3.78 -8.14 35.40
C SER A 261 -4.51 -7.04 36.18
N PRO A 262 -5.54 -7.40 36.97
CA PRO A 262 -6.13 -6.48 37.95
C PRO A 262 -5.07 -5.92 38.89
N ARG A 263 -5.27 -4.71 39.39
CA ARG A 263 -4.38 -4.11 40.39
C ARG A 263 -4.35 -4.99 41.65
N LEU A 264 -3.20 -5.02 42.31
CA LEU A 264 -3.00 -5.84 43.52
C LEU A 264 -3.99 -5.49 44.63
N GLU A 265 -4.27 -4.20 44.81
CA GLU A 265 -5.25 -3.69 45.77
C GLU A 265 -6.65 -4.27 45.52
N TRP A 266 -7.09 -4.30 44.26
CA TRP A 266 -8.37 -4.88 43.86
C TRP A 266 -8.42 -6.40 44.05
N ARG A 267 -7.35 -7.09 43.67
CA ARG A 267 -7.23 -8.55 43.82
C ARG A 267 -7.27 -9.00 45.28
N ASN A 268 -6.73 -8.19 46.19
CA ASN A 268 -6.67 -8.51 47.61
C ASN A 268 -7.99 -8.21 48.35
N LEU A 269 -8.96 -7.53 47.71
CA LEU A 269 -10.27 -7.31 48.31
C LEU A 269 -11.05 -8.65 48.39
N PRO A 270 -11.67 -8.95 49.54
CA PRO A 270 -12.62 -10.04 49.64
C PRO A 270 -13.72 -9.93 48.58
N GLU A 271 -14.22 -11.06 48.08
CA GLU A 271 -15.28 -11.10 47.07
C GLU A 271 -16.51 -10.26 47.47
N GLN A 272 -16.91 -10.35 48.74
CA GLN A 272 -18.02 -9.55 49.28
C GLN A 272 -17.75 -8.05 49.21
N GLU A 273 -16.53 -7.60 49.50
CA GLU A 273 -16.17 -6.18 49.42
C GLU A 273 -16.15 -5.67 47.96
N ARG A 274 -15.63 -6.47 47.03
CA ARG A 274 -15.66 -6.14 45.60
C ARG A 274 -17.09 -5.99 45.10
N LEU A 275 -17.95 -6.93 45.49
CA LEU A 275 -19.35 -6.94 45.11
C LEU A 275 -20.10 -5.74 45.70
N LEU A 276 -19.78 -5.33 46.94
CA LEU A 276 -20.31 -4.10 47.54
C LEU A 276 -19.85 -2.84 46.80
N GLN A 277 -18.56 -2.73 46.46
CA GLN A 277 -18.04 -1.58 45.71
C GLN A 277 -18.67 -1.48 44.31
N ILE A 278 -18.83 -2.61 43.63
CA ILE A 278 -19.50 -2.66 42.31
C ILE A 278 -20.97 -2.25 42.43
N ARG A 279 -21.69 -2.75 43.44
CA ARG A 279 -23.09 -2.35 43.68
C ARG A 279 -23.21 -0.85 43.92
N ALA A 280 -22.37 -0.30 44.80
CA ALA A 280 -22.36 1.14 45.08
C ALA A 280 -22.07 1.96 43.82
N ALA A 281 -21.12 1.53 42.99
CA ALA A 281 -20.82 2.20 41.73
C ALA A 281 -21.98 2.11 40.72
N VAL A 282 -22.63 0.94 40.60
CA VAL A 282 -23.80 0.77 39.72
C VAL A 282 -24.98 1.63 40.18
N GLU A 283 -25.25 1.69 41.48
CA GLU A 283 -26.29 2.55 42.06
C GLU A 283 -26.03 4.03 41.78
N GLN A 284 -24.77 4.47 41.90
CA GLN A 284 -24.36 5.83 41.57
C GLN A 284 -24.51 6.14 40.07
N LEU A 285 -24.24 5.16 39.20
CA LEU A 285 -24.23 5.34 37.76
C LEU A 285 -25.60 5.21 37.11
N ALA A 286 -26.53 4.44 37.69
CA ALA A 286 -27.85 4.16 37.10
C ALA A 286 -28.62 5.42 36.67
N PRO A 287 -28.71 6.51 37.48
CA PRO A 287 -29.40 7.73 37.07
C PRO A 287 -28.81 8.38 35.81
N SER A 288 -27.49 8.32 35.62
CA SER A 288 -26.81 8.87 34.43
C SER A 288 -27.13 8.12 33.12
N LEU A 289 -27.74 6.94 33.24
CA LEU A 289 -28.18 6.08 32.15
C LEU A 289 -29.70 6.12 31.95
N SER A 290 -30.39 7.02 32.66
CA SER A 290 -31.86 7.06 32.70
C SER A 290 -32.48 5.75 33.21
N LEU A 291 -31.79 5.08 34.15
CA LEU A 291 -32.25 3.87 34.82
C LEU A 291 -32.40 4.13 36.32
N LEU A 292 -33.31 3.41 36.96
CA LEU A 292 -33.37 3.35 38.41
C LEU A 292 -32.31 2.37 38.92
N PRO A 293 -31.73 2.59 40.11
CA PRO A 293 -30.82 1.61 40.73
C PRO A 293 -31.45 0.23 40.87
N SER A 294 -32.76 0.15 41.12
CA SER A 294 -33.52 -1.12 41.17
C SER A 294 -33.61 -1.86 39.83
N ASP A 295 -33.36 -1.18 38.71
CA ASP A 295 -33.44 -1.79 37.39
C ASP A 295 -32.24 -2.70 37.10
N ILE A 296 -31.15 -2.55 37.85
CA ILE A 296 -29.89 -3.29 37.67
C ILE A 296 -29.54 -4.02 38.96
N GLU A 297 -29.48 -5.34 38.90
CA GLU A 297 -29.05 -6.19 40.00
C GLU A 297 -27.66 -6.76 39.72
N VAL A 298 -26.69 -6.50 40.60
CA VAL A 298 -25.36 -7.14 40.53
C VAL A 298 -25.43 -8.52 41.20
N LEU A 299 -25.32 -9.57 40.38
CA LEU A 299 -25.50 -10.95 40.81
C LEU A 299 -24.25 -11.53 41.45
N LYS A 300 -23.11 -11.46 40.75
CA LYS A 300 -21.86 -12.10 41.16
C LYS A 300 -20.63 -11.47 40.49
N VAL A 301 -19.48 -11.72 41.11
CA VAL A 301 -18.16 -11.44 40.54
C VAL A 301 -17.42 -12.78 40.43
N GLU A 302 -17.18 -13.26 39.21
CA GLU A 302 -16.41 -14.48 38.98
C GLU A 302 -14.92 -14.15 38.83
N GLY A 303 -14.10 -14.82 39.64
CA GLY A 303 -12.68 -14.48 39.75
C GLY A 303 -12.49 -13.08 40.31
N ASP A 304 -11.68 -12.27 39.62
CA ASP A 304 -11.36 -10.91 40.06
C ASP A 304 -12.06 -9.81 39.27
N VAL A 305 -12.60 -10.11 38.08
CA VAL A 305 -12.99 -9.07 37.11
C VAL A 305 -14.32 -9.28 36.43
N LYS A 306 -14.86 -10.50 36.40
CA LYS A 306 -16.07 -10.80 35.61
C LYS A 306 -17.31 -10.51 36.43
N VAL A 307 -17.97 -9.40 36.15
CA VAL A 307 -19.17 -8.95 36.85
C VAL A 307 -20.39 -9.38 36.06
N THR A 308 -21.30 -10.13 36.67
CA THR A 308 -22.59 -10.48 36.05
C THR A 308 -23.70 -9.63 36.65
N ILE A 309 -24.49 -8.97 35.79
CA ILE A 309 -25.65 -8.18 36.18
C ILE A 309 -26.95 -8.69 35.54
N ARG A 310 -28.08 -8.44 36.18
CA ARG A 310 -29.42 -8.71 35.66
C ARG A 310 -30.19 -7.39 35.53
N PHE A 311 -30.93 -7.25 34.45
CA PHE A 311 -31.90 -6.17 34.29
C PHE A 311 -33.29 -6.65 34.69
N GLN A 312 -33.97 -5.98 35.64
CA GLN A 312 -35.20 -6.48 36.28
C GLN A 312 -36.52 -6.32 35.48
N SER A 313 -36.44 -5.97 34.18
CA SER A 313 -37.51 -5.90 33.17
C SER A 313 -38.26 -4.56 33.02
N ALA A 314 -38.07 -4.00 31.81
CA ALA A 314 -38.76 -2.90 31.10
C ALA A 314 -37.83 -2.27 30.04
N ILE A 315 -36.55 -2.63 30.02
CA ILE A 315 -35.54 -2.00 29.17
C ILE A 315 -35.42 -2.73 27.82
N GLY A 316 -35.68 -2.01 26.73
CA GLY A 316 -35.49 -2.50 25.36
C GLY A 316 -34.06 -2.99 25.10
N ALA A 317 -33.88 -3.91 24.15
CA ALA A 317 -32.58 -4.52 23.85
C ALA A 317 -31.47 -3.47 23.55
N THR A 318 -31.78 -2.46 22.74
CA THR A 318 -30.84 -1.37 22.41
C THR A 318 -30.42 -0.56 23.63
N ALA A 319 -31.37 -0.24 24.52
CA ALA A 319 -31.09 0.49 25.75
C ALA A 319 -30.25 -0.34 26.73
N ARG A 320 -30.47 -1.67 26.80
CA ARG A 320 -29.62 -2.59 27.56
C ARG A 320 -28.19 -2.63 27.04
N SER A 321 -27.97 -2.77 25.73
CA SER A 321 -26.62 -2.78 25.15
C SER A 321 -25.88 -1.46 25.37
N HIS A 322 -26.59 -0.33 25.29
CA HIS A 322 -26.00 0.98 25.56
C HIS A 322 -25.66 1.17 27.05
N ALA A 323 -26.56 0.77 27.95
CA ALA A 323 -26.32 0.81 29.39
C ALA A 323 -25.15 -0.10 29.78
N MET A 324 -25.09 -1.33 29.27
CA MET A 324 -23.98 -2.27 29.48
C MET A 324 -22.63 -1.64 29.12
N ARG A 325 -22.50 -1.09 27.91
CA ARG A 325 -21.24 -0.47 27.45
C ARG A 325 -20.82 0.71 28.33
N ARG A 326 -21.77 1.56 28.72
CA ARG A 326 -21.49 2.73 29.56
C ARG A 326 -21.16 2.35 31.01
N LEU A 327 -21.86 1.35 31.57
CA LEU A 327 -21.57 0.80 32.89
C LEU A 327 -20.18 0.17 32.91
N GLU A 328 -19.86 -0.70 31.95
CA GLU A 328 -18.54 -1.33 31.86
C GLU A 328 -17.44 -0.28 31.77
N TYR A 329 -17.60 0.69 30.87
CA TYR A 329 -16.64 1.80 30.74
C TYR A 329 -16.48 2.55 32.07
N ALA A 330 -17.57 2.95 32.72
CA ALA A 330 -17.50 3.69 33.97
C ALA A 330 -16.88 2.87 35.12
N LEU A 331 -17.26 1.60 35.26
CA LEU A 331 -16.69 0.68 36.26
C LEU A 331 -15.19 0.48 36.05
N LYS A 332 -14.74 0.36 34.79
CA LYS A 332 -13.31 0.30 34.45
C LYS A 332 -12.52 1.51 34.92
N HIS A 333 -13.13 2.70 34.89
CA HIS A 333 -12.46 3.94 35.28
C HIS A 333 -12.55 4.23 36.77
N LEU A 334 -13.66 3.85 37.41
CA LEU A 334 -13.92 4.12 38.83
C LEU A 334 -13.27 3.10 39.76
N LEU A 335 -13.25 1.82 39.36
CA LEU A 335 -12.85 0.71 40.22
C LEU A 335 -11.59 0.02 39.69
N GLU A 336 -11.70 -0.67 38.55
CA GLU A 336 -10.62 -1.51 38.04
C GLU A 336 -10.70 -1.66 36.51
N LYS A 337 -9.62 -1.28 35.81
CA LYS A 337 -9.53 -1.22 34.33
C LYS A 337 -9.83 -2.55 33.63
N THR A 338 -9.61 -3.65 34.33
CA THR A 338 -9.77 -5.01 33.80
C THR A 338 -11.17 -5.60 34.00
N ILE A 339 -12.11 -4.90 34.64
CA ILE A 339 -13.48 -5.39 34.85
C ILE A 339 -14.15 -5.74 33.52
N GLU A 340 -14.83 -6.88 33.45
CA GLU A 340 -15.64 -7.30 32.31
C GLU A 340 -17.09 -7.43 32.75
N LEU A 341 -18.02 -6.75 32.08
CA LEU A 341 -19.43 -6.74 32.44
C LEU A 341 -20.22 -7.70 31.55
N TYR A 342 -20.94 -8.63 32.17
CA TYR A 342 -21.81 -9.59 31.51
C TYR A 342 -23.26 -9.37 31.96
N ALA A 343 -24.19 -9.49 31.02
CA ALA A 343 -25.61 -9.57 31.34
C ALA A 343 -25.98 -11.03 31.54
N GLU A 344 -26.79 -11.34 32.55
CA GLU A 344 -27.35 -12.67 32.72
C GLU A 344 -28.22 -13.05 31.51
N GLU A 345 -27.91 -14.20 30.90
CA GLU A 345 -28.76 -14.77 29.85
C GLU A 345 -30.09 -15.19 30.46
N MET A 346 -31.19 -14.55 30.03
CA MET A 346 -32.53 -15.05 30.33
C MET A 346 -32.71 -16.38 29.59
N LYS A 347 -32.55 -17.50 30.30
CA LYS A 347 -32.95 -18.81 29.77
C LYS A 347 -34.44 -18.76 29.46
N ASP A 348 -34.79 -19.02 28.20
CA ASP A 348 -36.17 -19.08 27.74
C ASP A 348 -36.92 -20.16 28.55
N MET A 349 -37.79 -19.73 29.47
CA MET A 349 -38.60 -20.62 30.31
C MET A 349 -39.87 -21.11 29.60
N ASN A 350 -40.02 -20.86 28.29
CA ASN A 350 -41.17 -21.33 27.53
C ASN A 350 -41.12 -22.86 27.34
N ALA A 351 -41.82 -23.56 28.23
CA ALA A 351 -42.03 -25.01 28.17
C ALA A 351 -42.75 -25.51 26.90
N ILE A 352 -43.25 -24.61 26.04
CA ILE A 352 -44.07 -24.95 24.85
C ILE A 352 -43.23 -25.36 23.63
N ARG A 353 -41.92 -25.08 23.59
CA ARG A 353 -41.05 -25.43 22.45
C ARG A 353 -40.24 -26.72 22.61
N ARG A 354 -40.56 -27.56 23.62
CA ARG A 354 -39.89 -28.86 23.85
C ARG A 354 -40.78 -30.07 23.50
N LEU A 355 -41.62 -29.96 22.48
CA LEU A 355 -42.32 -31.10 21.88
C LEU A 355 -41.72 -31.44 20.53
#